data_AF-A0AAN0JX02-F1
#
_entry.id   AF-A0AAN0JX02-F1
#
_cell.length_a   1.000
_cell.length_b   1.000
_cell.length_c   1.000
_cell.angle_alpha   90.00
_cell.angle_beta   90.00
_cell.angle_gamma   90.00
#
_symmetry.space_group_name_H-M   'P 1'
#
loop_
_entity.id
_entity.type
_entity.pdbx_description
1 polymer ?
#
loop_
_entity_poly.entity_id
_entity_poly.type
_entity_poly.pdbx_seq_one_letter_code
_entity_poly.pdbx_strand_id
1 'polypeptide(L)'
;MGNSWNRQPGSQLVQMSVSNREVKLRQQRAEQEAARVATELQKRQDRLDSERLERESKETQQKLELESGERQLQLKLQSEAEEKEKDRKLERLKIENEIECEEKEKKRKHEEKEKEKDRELERCKIKSEEGRSMQVKIIELERLKIESEEKEKQRKHERLKLVSEAEEREKDRKSQERIAIEKCRSKKEVAKEEAAKAKEEAKSKEELNKMLDKLNTVKNPRAALMVIGGRIRCDDGYNPAEASHRGMNIPQEDNSLSSQSSLSSQNSDGIVSTNARENAPDDPFLYNEAQNERWTRVHERKVKTAIY
;
A
#
# COMPACT_ATOMS: atom_id res chain seq x y z
N MET A 1 159.72 -27.39 116.09
CA MET A 1 158.35 -27.89 116.32
C MET A 1 157.46 -27.41 115.18
N GLY A 2 156.69 -28.30 114.55
CA GLY A 2 155.61 -27.92 113.62
C GLY A 2 155.78 -28.36 112.16
N ASN A 3 155.56 -29.65 111.88
CA ASN A 3 155.13 -30.14 110.56
C ASN A 3 153.76 -29.54 110.21
N SER A 4 153.50 -29.09 108.96
CA SER A 4 152.15 -29.20 108.37
C SER A 4 152.06 -28.75 106.89
N TRP A 5 151.98 -29.75 105.99
CA TRP A 5 151.20 -29.79 104.74
C TRP A 5 151.51 -28.83 103.57
N ASN A 6 152.33 -29.36 102.66
CA ASN A 6 152.32 -29.07 101.22
C ASN A 6 150.92 -29.39 100.63
N ARG A 7 150.10 -28.38 100.29
CA ARG A 7 148.92 -28.55 99.42
C ARG A 7 149.30 -28.16 97.99
N GLN A 8 149.31 -29.14 97.09
CA GLN A 8 149.50 -28.92 95.65
C GLN A 8 148.38 -28.02 95.07
N PRO A 9 148.71 -26.98 94.28
CA PRO A 9 147.70 -26.13 93.62
C PRO A 9 146.98 -26.79 92.43
N GLY A 10 147.37 -28.01 92.04
CA GLY A 10 146.80 -28.72 90.87
C GLY A 10 145.38 -29.26 91.04
N SER A 11 144.87 -29.41 92.27
CA SER A 11 143.55 -30.02 92.53
C SER A 11 142.38 -29.06 92.21
N GLN A 12 142.51 -27.76 92.52
CA GLN A 12 141.46 -26.77 92.25
C GLN A 12 141.31 -26.44 90.75
N LEU A 13 142.42 -26.40 90.01
CA LEU A 13 142.41 -26.04 88.59
C LEU A 13 141.77 -27.16 87.74
N VAL A 14 142.03 -28.42 88.09
CA VAL A 14 141.39 -29.60 87.47
C VAL A 14 139.89 -29.63 87.78
N GLN A 15 139.49 -29.37 89.04
CA GLN A 15 138.07 -29.27 89.43
C GLN A 15 137.33 -28.14 88.69
N MET A 16 137.96 -26.99 88.48
CA MET A 16 137.37 -25.89 87.69
C MET A 16 137.21 -26.24 86.21
N SER A 17 138.17 -26.95 85.60
CA SER A 17 138.06 -27.39 84.20
C SER A 17 137.00 -28.49 83.98
N VAL A 18 136.80 -29.39 84.95
CA VAL A 18 135.69 -30.37 84.93
C VAL A 18 134.35 -29.65 85.09
N SER A 19 134.25 -28.70 86.02
CA SER A 19 133.05 -27.88 86.24
C SER A 19 132.68 -27.05 84.99
N ASN A 20 133.65 -26.41 84.33
CA ASN A 20 133.42 -25.66 83.09
C ASN A 20 132.97 -26.56 81.92
N ARG A 21 133.49 -27.80 81.84
CA ARG A 21 133.06 -28.78 80.83
C ARG A 21 131.63 -29.25 81.08
N GLU A 22 131.26 -29.49 82.34
CA GLU A 22 129.88 -29.83 82.73
C GLU A 22 128.90 -28.69 82.45
N VAL A 23 129.27 -27.45 82.73
CA VAL A 23 128.47 -26.26 82.39
C VAL A 23 128.25 -26.16 80.88
N LYS A 24 129.30 -26.34 80.07
CA LYS A 24 129.18 -26.30 78.60
C LYS A 24 128.29 -27.42 78.06
N LEU A 25 128.37 -28.63 78.62
CA LEU A 25 127.50 -29.75 78.26
C LEU A 25 126.04 -29.51 78.67
N ARG A 26 125.80 -28.91 79.84
CA ARG A 26 124.44 -28.50 80.26
C ARG A 26 123.87 -27.44 79.34
N GLN A 27 124.67 -26.45 78.96
CA GLN A 27 124.26 -25.42 78.01
C GLN A 27 123.94 -26.01 76.63
N GLN A 28 124.79 -26.90 76.10
CA GLN A 28 124.51 -27.57 74.83
C GLN A 28 123.25 -28.44 74.88
N ARG A 29 122.97 -29.12 76.01
CA ARG A 29 121.72 -29.86 76.20
C ARG A 29 120.51 -28.94 76.26
N ALA A 30 120.61 -27.82 76.98
CA ALA A 30 119.55 -26.82 77.05
C ALA A 30 119.26 -26.19 75.68
N GLU A 31 120.29 -25.91 74.88
CA GLU A 31 120.14 -25.41 73.50
C GLU A 31 119.51 -26.46 72.57
N GLN A 32 119.90 -27.74 72.68
CA GLN A 32 119.27 -28.83 71.93
C GLN A 32 117.82 -29.05 72.34
N GLU A 33 117.51 -28.95 73.63
CA GLU A 33 116.15 -29.05 74.17
C GLU A 33 115.28 -27.87 73.71
N ALA A 34 115.80 -26.64 73.79
CA ALA A 34 115.13 -25.44 73.29
C ALA A 34 114.86 -25.52 71.78
N ALA A 35 115.82 -26.02 70.99
CA ALA A 35 115.63 -26.24 69.55
C ALA A 35 114.54 -27.28 69.27
N ARG A 36 114.51 -28.40 70.02
CA ARG A 36 113.45 -29.42 69.90
C ARG A 36 112.08 -28.83 70.23
N VAL A 37 111.96 -28.14 71.37
CA VAL A 37 110.73 -27.48 71.80
C VAL A 37 110.26 -26.45 70.76
N ALA A 38 111.16 -25.63 70.22
CA ALA A 38 110.82 -24.67 69.18
C ALA A 38 110.28 -25.34 67.91
N THR A 39 110.91 -26.44 67.46
CA THR A 39 110.41 -27.19 66.29
C THR A 39 109.05 -27.86 66.55
N GLU A 40 108.79 -28.30 67.78
CA GLU A 40 107.52 -28.93 68.15
C GLU A 40 106.40 -27.88 68.24
N LEU A 41 106.69 -26.70 68.79
CA LEU A 41 105.78 -25.56 68.77
C LEU A 41 105.46 -25.11 67.34
N GLN A 42 106.46 -25.04 66.45
CA GLN A 42 106.23 -24.70 65.05
C GLN A 42 105.32 -25.73 64.37
N LYS A 43 105.60 -27.04 64.53
CA LYS A 43 104.74 -28.10 63.98
C LYS A 43 103.32 -28.04 64.53
N ARG A 44 103.16 -27.67 65.81
CA ARG A 44 101.84 -27.50 66.42
C ARG A 44 101.11 -26.29 65.84
N GLN A 45 101.82 -25.19 65.62
CA GLN A 45 101.28 -24.00 64.98
C GLN A 45 100.85 -24.30 63.53
N ASP A 46 101.71 -24.94 62.74
CA ASP A 46 101.40 -25.31 61.35
C ASP A 46 100.19 -26.25 61.25
N ARG A 47 100.03 -27.17 62.22
CA ARG A 47 98.84 -28.04 62.31
C ARG A 47 97.57 -27.23 62.59
N LEU A 48 97.62 -26.32 63.56
CA LEU A 48 96.47 -25.47 63.89
C LEU A 48 96.07 -24.56 62.74
N ASP A 49 97.05 -23.99 62.03
CA ASP A 49 96.82 -23.15 60.87
C ASP A 49 96.24 -23.96 59.71
N SER A 50 96.73 -25.18 59.49
CA SER A 50 96.18 -26.11 58.49
C SER A 50 94.73 -26.50 58.79
N GLU A 51 94.42 -26.88 60.03
CA GLU A 51 93.05 -27.23 60.45
C GLU A 51 92.09 -26.03 60.35
N ARG A 52 92.59 -24.82 60.64
CA ARG A 52 91.81 -23.59 60.50
C ARG A 52 91.48 -23.32 59.03
N LEU A 53 92.47 -23.41 58.14
CA LEU A 53 92.25 -23.23 56.70
C LEU A 53 91.29 -24.27 56.13
N GLU A 54 91.39 -25.53 56.57
CA GLU A 54 90.46 -26.58 56.15
C GLU A 54 89.03 -26.28 56.60
N ARG A 55 88.83 -25.80 57.83
CA ARG A 55 87.51 -25.38 58.33
C ARG A 55 86.96 -24.19 57.55
N GLU A 56 87.76 -23.14 57.35
CA GLU A 56 87.36 -21.97 56.57
C GLU A 56 87.03 -22.34 55.11
N SER A 57 87.79 -23.25 54.50
CA SER A 57 87.49 -23.77 53.15
C SER A 57 86.19 -24.57 53.10
N LYS A 58 85.90 -25.40 54.11
CA LYS A 58 84.65 -26.17 54.18
C LYS A 58 83.45 -25.26 54.41
N GLU A 59 83.57 -24.28 55.30
CA GLU A 59 82.51 -23.30 55.57
C GLU A 59 82.20 -22.44 54.33
N THR A 60 83.23 -21.98 53.62
CA THR A 60 83.04 -21.21 52.37
C THR A 60 82.40 -22.05 51.27
N GLN A 61 82.81 -23.32 51.11
CA GLN A 61 82.19 -24.23 50.15
C GLN A 61 80.72 -24.48 50.48
N GLN A 62 80.40 -24.81 51.74
CA GLN A 62 79.02 -25.03 52.18
C GLN A 62 78.14 -23.79 51.95
N LYS A 63 78.68 -22.60 52.24
CA LYS A 63 77.95 -21.34 52.00
C LYS A 63 77.65 -21.13 50.52
N LEU A 64 78.60 -21.41 49.63
CA LEU A 64 78.40 -21.30 48.18
C LEU A 64 77.39 -22.33 47.65
N GLU A 65 77.40 -23.56 48.17
CA GLU A 65 76.43 -24.59 47.81
C GLU A 65 75.01 -24.20 48.22
N LEU A 66 74.84 -23.69 49.44
CA LEU A 66 73.55 -23.19 49.92
C LEU A 66 73.06 -22.00 49.10
N GLU A 67 73.93 -21.00 48.86
CA GLU A 67 73.59 -19.83 48.06
C GLU A 67 73.22 -20.21 46.61
N SER A 68 73.92 -21.18 46.03
CA SER A 68 73.57 -21.72 44.71
C SER A 68 72.21 -22.41 44.72
N GLY A 69 71.92 -23.21 45.76
CA GLY A 69 70.63 -23.87 45.94
C GLY A 69 69.48 -22.88 46.11
N GLU A 70 69.67 -21.83 46.91
CA GLU A 70 68.69 -20.76 47.12
C GLU A 70 68.39 -20.01 45.81
N ARG A 71 69.43 -19.64 45.05
CA ARG A 71 69.26 -19.00 43.74
C ARG A 71 68.51 -19.89 42.75
N GLN A 72 68.81 -21.20 42.72
CA GLN A 72 68.08 -22.13 41.86
C GLN A 72 66.60 -22.25 42.24
N LEU A 73 66.28 -22.32 43.54
CA LEU A 73 64.90 -22.35 44.02
C LEU A 73 64.15 -21.07 43.65
N GLN A 74 64.80 -19.91 43.83
CA GLN A 74 64.20 -18.63 43.49
C GLN A 74 63.88 -18.53 41.99
N LEU A 75 64.80 -18.97 41.12
CA LEU A 75 64.55 -19.01 39.67
C LEU A 75 63.39 -19.95 39.31
N LYS A 76 63.31 -21.13 39.93
CA LYS A 76 62.20 -22.07 39.71
C LYS A 76 60.85 -21.45 40.09
N LEU A 77 60.78 -20.83 41.28
CA LEU A 77 59.56 -20.17 41.73
C LEU A 77 59.15 -19.01 40.83
N GLN A 78 60.11 -18.21 40.35
CA GLN A 78 59.84 -17.15 39.37
C GLN A 78 59.30 -17.71 38.06
N SER A 79 59.92 -18.76 37.52
CA SER A 79 59.45 -19.39 36.28
C SER A 79 58.05 -19.98 36.41
N GLU A 80 57.75 -20.63 37.54
CA GLU A 80 56.43 -21.20 37.82
C GLU A 80 55.36 -20.11 37.99
N ALA A 81 55.73 -18.99 38.63
CA ALA A 81 54.84 -17.84 38.77
C ALA A 81 54.53 -17.20 37.40
N GLU A 82 55.52 -17.03 36.54
CA GLU A 82 55.35 -16.52 35.17
C GLU A 82 54.49 -17.45 34.31
N GLU A 83 54.68 -18.76 34.41
CA GLU A 83 53.86 -19.76 33.70
C GLU A 83 52.40 -19.68 34.15
N LYS A 84 52.16 -19.68 35.47
CA LYS A 84 50.80 -19.52 36.02
C LYS A 84 50.16 -18.20 35.60
N GLU A 85 50.93 -17.13 35.46
CA GLU A 85 50.43 -15.85 34.98
C GLU A 85 50.04 -15.91 33.49
N LYS A 86 50.85 -16.58 32.66
CA LYS A 86 50.53 -16.83 31.24
C LYS A 86 49.27 -17.68 31.08
N ASP A 87 49.12 -18.72 31.89
CA ASP A 87 47.92 -19.57 31.89
C ASP A 87 46.67 -18.77 32.25
N ARG A 88 46.73 -17.95 33.30
CA ARG A 88 45.63 -17.06 33.69
C ARG A 88 45.30 -16.03 32.61
N LYS A 89 46.31 -15.47 31.93
CA LYS A 89 46.12 -14.54 30.80
C LYS A 89 45.42 -15.25 29.63
N LEU A 90 45.84 -16.48 29.32
CA LEU A 90 45.23 -17.29 28.27
C LEU A 90 43.77 -17.63 28.60
N GLU A 91 43.47 -17.97 29.84
CA GLU A 91 42.09 -18.22 30.31
C GLU A 91 41.20 -16.97 30.18
N ARG A 92 41.70 -15.80 30.59
CA ARG A 92 40.99 -14.52 30.41
C ARG A 92 40.69 -14.23 28.94
N LEU A 93 41.66 -14.45 28.06
CA LEU A 93 41.48 -14.26 26.61
C LEU A 93 40.46 -15.25 26.02
N LYS A 94 40.43 -16.50 26.50
CA LYS A 94 39.40 -17.46 26.08
C LYS A 94 38.01 -16.99 26.45
N ILE A 95 37.82 -16.54 27.69
CA ILE A 95 36.54 -16.02 28.19
C ILE A 95 36.13 -14.77 27.39
N GLU A 96 37.05 -13.83 27.17
CA GLU A 96 36.78 -12.61 26.42
C GLU A 96 36.35 -12.90 24.97
N ASN A 97 37.06 -13.81 24.29
CA ASN A 97 36.69 -14.24 22.94
C ASN A 97 35.33 -14.96 22.90
N GLU A 98 35.00 -15.76 23.91
CA GLU A 98 33.71 -16.44 24.01
C GLU A 98 32.57 -15.43 24.17
N ILE A 99 32.72 -14.45 25.07
CA ILE A 99 31.76 -13.35 25.27
C ILE A 99 31.57 -12.56 23.97
N GLU A 100 32.67 -12.20 23.29
CA GLU A 100 32.59 -11.46 22.02
C GLU A 100 31.84 -12.26 20.94
N CYS A 101 32.06 -13.57 20.88
CA CYS A 101 31.35 -14.46 19.96
C CYS A 101 29.85 -14.52 20.28
N GLU A 102 29.48 -14.68 21.55
CA GLU A 102 28.08 -14.68 21.98
C GLU A 102 27.38 -13.35 21.66
N GLU A 103 28.02 -12.22 21.89
CA GLU A 103 27.47 -10.89 21.59
C GLU A 103 27.26 -10.70 20.08
N LYS A 104 28.24 -11.10 19.26
CA LYS A 104 28.11 -11.10 17.79
C LYS A 104 26.96 -11.98 17.33
N GLU A 105 26.77 -13.15 17.93
CA GLU A 105 25.66 -14.04 17.60
C GLU A 105 24.30 -13.44 18.01
N LYS A 106 24.20 -12.86 19.21
CA LYS A 106 22.99 -12.15 19.67
C LYS A 106 22.64 -11.00 18.74
N LYS A 107 23.64 -10.23 18.28
CA LYS A 107 23.45 -9.13 17.32
C LYS A 107 22.93 -9.64 15.98
N ARG A 108 23.51 -10.73 15.44
CA ARG A 108 23.01 -11.36 14.19
C ARG A 108 21.58 -11.86 14.32
N LYS A 109 21.24 -12.52 15.43
CA LYS A 109 19.86 -12.97 15.72
C LYS A 109 18.88 -11.80 15.82
N HIS A 110 19.29 -10.69 16.42
CA HIS A 110 18.45 -9.48 16.48
C HIS A 110 18.21 -8.89 15.08
N GLU A 111 19.28 -8.73 14.31
CA GLU A 111 19.20 -8.21 12.94
C GLU A 111 18.33 -9.10 12.04
N GLU A 112 18.44 -10.43 12.18
CA GLU A 112 17.60 -11.38 11.44
C GLU A 112 16.12 -11.26 11.85
N LYS A 113 15.82 -11.12 13.14
CA LYS A 113 14.44 -10.87 13.62
C LYS A 113 13.86 -9.56 13.11
N GLU A 114 14.64 -8.50 12.99
CA GLU A 114 14.18 -7.24 12.40
C GLU A 114 13.88 -7.41 10.90
N LYS A 115 14.78 -8.04 10.15
CA LYS A 115 14.55 -8.36 8.74
C LYS A 115 13.31 -9.25 8.55
N GLU A 116 13.05 -10.18 9.46
CA GLU A 116 11.86 -11.02 9.43
C GLU A 116 10.58 -10.21 9.65
N LYS A 117 10.56 -9.31 10.64
CA LYS A 117 9.44 -8.39 10.89
C LYS A 117 9.16 -7.50 9.68
N ASP A 118 10.19 -6.98 9.01
CA ASP A 118 10.04 -6.16 7.82
C ASP A 118 9.41 -6.96 6.66
N ARG A 119 9.87 -8.20 6.44
CA ARG A 119 9.29 -9.11 5.45
C ARG A 119 7.83 -9.46 5.77
N GLU A 120 7.50 -9.68 7.04
CA GLU A 120 6.12 -9.97 7.46
C GLU A 120 5.21 -8.76 7.23
N LEU A 121 5.68 -7.56 7.54
CA LEU A 121 4.97 -6.32 7.30
C LEU A 121 4.73 -6.08 5.80
N GLU A 122 5.70 -6.41 4.94
CA GLU A 122 5.54 -6.38 3.48
C GLU A 122 4.50 -7.39 2.99
N ARG A 123 4.52 -8.64 3.50
CA ARG A 123 3.48 -9.64 3.19
C ARG A 123 2.09 -9.16 3.59
N CYS A 124 1.95 -8.50 4.74
CA CYS A 124 0.68 -7.93 5.19
C CYS A 124 0.21 -6.78 4.30
N LYS A 125 1.12 -5.91 3.84
CA LYS A 125 0.79 -4.86 2.85
C LYS A 125 0.27 -5.46 1.55
N ILE A 126 0.97 -6.45 1.00
CA ILE A 126 0.56 -7.14 -0.24
C ILE A 126 -0.85 -7.74 -0.07
N LYS A 127 -1.09 -8.50 1.00
CA LYS A 127 -2.44 -9.07 1.28
C LYS A 127 -3.52 -8.00 1.40
N SER A 128 -3.21 -6.86 2.03
CA SER A 128 -4.14 -5.74 2.14
C SER A 128 -4.45 -5.09 0.78
N GLU A 129 -3.44 -4.96 -0.08
CA GLU A 129 -3.59 -4.42 -1.44
C GLU A 129 -4.35 -5.40 -2.34
N GLU A 130 -4.07 -6.69 -2.26
CA GLU A 130 -4.84 -7.75 -2.93
C GLU A 130 -6.31 -7.74 -2.49
N GLY A 131 -6.57 -7.60 -1.19
CA GLY A 131 -7.92 -7.48 -0.64
C GLY A 131 -8.66 -6.26 -1.19
N ARG A 132 -7.99 -5.10 -1.24
CA ARG A 132 -8.54 -3.87 -1.85
C ARG A 132 -8.77 -4.02 -3.36
N SER A 133 -7.83 -4.63 -4.08
CA SER A 133 -7.94 -4.91 -5.52
C SER A 133 -9.12 -5.82 -5.83
N MET A 134 -9.33 -6.89 -5.04
CA MET A 134 -10.50 -7.75 -5.17
C MET A 134 -11.81 -7.00 -4.91
N GLN A 135 -11.88 -6.17 -3.87
CA GLN A 135 -13.07 -5.34 -3.61
C GLN A 135 -13.39 -4.41 -4.79
N VAL A 136 -12.38 -3.76 -5.38
CA VAL A 136 -12.58 -2.92 -6.56
C VAL A 136 -13.16 -3.72 -7.73
N LYS A 137 -12.61 -4.92 -8.00
CA LYS A 137 -13.13 -5.81 -9.04
C LYS A 137 -14.58 -6.24 -8.79
N ILE A 138 -14.94 -6.54 -7.54
CA ILE A 138 -16.32 -6.89 -7.17
C ILE A 138 -17.26 -5.73 -7.45
N ILE A 139 -16.91 -4.51 -7.02
CA ILE A 139 -17.71 -3.31 -7.25
C ILE A 139 -17.87 -3.04 -8.75
N GLU A 140 -16.80 -3.21 -9.54
CA GLU A 140 -16.83 -3.03 -10.99
C GLU A 140 -17.74 -4.05 -11.68
N LEU A 141 -17.69 -5.32 -11.26
CA LEU A 141 -18.59 -6.37 -11.75
C LEU A 141 -20.06 -6.07 -11.41
N GLU A 142 -20.35 -5.59 -10.21
CA GLU A 142 -21.70 -5.18 -9.81
C GLU A 142 -22.21 -4.01 -10.66
N ARG A 143 -21.36 -2.99 -10.91
CA ARG A 143 -21.70 -1.87 -11.79
C ARG A 143 -22.04 -2.32 -13.20
N LEU A 144 -21.21 -3.19 -13.79
CA LEU A 144 -21.46 -3.74 -15.14
C LEU A 144 -22.76 -4.55 -15.20
N LYS A 145 -23.07 -5.30 -14.13
CA LYS A 145 -24.33 -6.03 -14.03
C LYS A 145 -25.53 -5.08 -14.04
N ILE A 146 -25.51 -4.04 -13.21
CA ILE A 146 -26.56 -3.01 -13.17
C ILE A 146 -26.72 -2.34 -14.55
N GLU A 147 -25.63 -1.93 -15.17
CA GLU A 147 -25.66 -1.29 -16.50
C GLU A 147 -26.26 -2.22 -17.57
N SER A 148 -25.93 -3.52 -17.52
CA SER A 148 -26.49 -4.51 -18.44
C SER A 148 -28.00 -4.71 -18.25
N GLU A 149 -28.48 -4.72 -17.01
CA GLU A 149 -29.91 -4.83 -16.68
C GLU A 149 -30.67 -3.58 -17.10
N GLU A 150 -30.10 -2.38 -16.92
CA GLU A 150 -30.68 -1.12 -17.39
C GLU A 150 -30.80 -1.06 -18.91
N LYS A 151 -29.74 -1.46 -19.63
CA LYS A 151 -29.77 -1.57 -21.10
C LYS A 151 -30.83 -2.55 -21.57
N GLU A 152 -31.04 -3.66 -20.86
CA GLU A 152 -32.11 -4.61 -21.20
C GLU A 152 -33.50 -4.02 -20.95
N LYS A 153 -33.71 -3.31 -19.83
CA LYS A 153 -34.97 -2.60 -19.54
C LYS A 153 -35.28 -1.56 -20.62
N GLN A 154 -34.29 -0.78 -21.04
CA GLN A 154 -34.44 0.20 -22.14
C GLN A 154 -34.86 -0.48 -23.45
N ARG A 155 -34.20 -1.59 -23.83
CA ARG A 155 -34.56 -2.36 -25.02
C ARG A 155 -35.98 -2.93 -24.94
N LYS A 156 -36.41 -3.41 -23.77
CA LYS A 156 -37.79 -3.90 -23.56
C LYS A 156 -38.81 -2.77 -23.70
N HIS A 157 -38.54 -1.62 -23.11
CA HIS A 157 -39.39 -0.43 -23.23
C HIS A 157 -39.51 0.03 -24.70
N GLU A 158 -38.39 0.09 -25.44
CA GLU A 158 -38.39 0.45 -26.85
C GLU A 158 -39.19 -0.56 -27.71
N ARG A 159 -39.03 -1.86 -27.46
CA ARG A 159 -39.84 -2.90 -28.12
C ARG A 159 -41.33 -2.72 -27.85
N LEU A 160 -41.72 -2.47 -26.60
CA LEU A 160 -43.12 -2.23 -26.24
C LEU A 160 -43.67 -0.99 -26.94
N LYS A 161 -42.88 0.10 -27.00
CA LYS A 161 -43.26 1.32 -27.71
C LYS A 161 -43.54 1.07 -29.19
N LEU A 162 -42.66 0.32 -29.86
CA LEU A 162 -42.84 -0.05 -31.26
C LEU A 162 -44.08 -0.93 -31.49
N VAL A 163 -44.35 -1.86 -30.58
CA VAL A 163 -45.57 -2.69 -30.64
C VAL A 163 -46.82 -1.84 -30.46
N SER A 164 -46.85 -0.94 -29.48
CA SER A 164 -48.00 -0.06 -29.27
C SER A 164 -48.26 0.86 -30.48
N GLU A 165 -47.19 1.38 -31.10
CA GLU A 165 -47.31 2.22 -32.29
C GLU A 165 -47.80 1.41 -33.50
N ALA A 166 -47.35 0.16 -33.64
CA ALA A 166 -47.84 -0.74 -34.69
C ALA A 166 -49.33 -1.10 -34.50
N GLU A 167 -49.77 -1.37 -33.27
CA GLU A 167 -51.18 -1.63 -32.96
C GLU A 167 -52.07 -0.41 -33.23
N GLU A 168 -51.60 0.80 -32.91
CA GLU A 168 -52.32 2.04 -33.21
C GLU A 168 -52.47 2.25 -34.72
N ARG A 169 -51.38 2.10 -35.48
CA ARG A 169 -51.42 2.15 -36.96
C ARG A 169 -52.35 1.09 -37.55
N GLU A 170 -52.43 -0.10 -36.95
CA GLU A 170 -53.34 -1.16 -37.38
C GLU A 170 -54.81 -0.78 -37.12
N LYS A 171 -55.11 -0.20 -35.95
CA LYS A 171 -56.45 0.32 -35.62
C LYS A 171 -56.87 1.42 -36.59
N ASP A 172 -55.98 2.35 -36.91
CA ASP A 172 -56.23 3.41 -37.89
C ASP A 172 -56.50 2.86 -39.28
N ARG A 173 -55.67 1.91 -39.73
CA ARG A 173 -55.88 1.22 -41.02
C ARG A 173 -57.24 0.52 -41.06
N LYS A 174 -57.61 -0.22 -40.01
CA LYS A 174 -58.92 -0.88 -39.89
C LYS A 174 -60.07 0.12 -39.89
N SER A 175 -59.91 1.27 -39.25
CA SER A 175 -60.89 2.36 -39.26
C SER A 175 -61.07 2.94 -40.66
N GLN A 176 -59.96 3.27 -41.34
CA GLN A 176 -59.99 3.76 -42.72
C GLN A 176 -60.63 2.75 -43.69
N GLU A 177 -60.34 1.46 -43.52
CA GLU A 177 -60.94 0.39 -44.30
C GLU A 177 -62.47 0.32 -44.11
N ARG A 178 -62.95 0.45 -42.86
CA ARG A 178 -64.39 0.53 -42.56
C ARG A 178 -65.05 1.72 -43.25
N ILE A 179 -64.44 2.90 -43.15
CA ILE A 179 -64.94 4.12 -43.81
C ILE A 179 -64.99 3.94 -45.33
N ALA A 180 -63.97 3.31 -45.93
CA ALA A 180 -63.94 3.06 -47.36
C ALA A 180 -65.05 2.08 -47.80
N ILE A 181 -65.26 1.00 -47.04
CA ILE A 181 -66.35 0.04 -47.29
C ILE A 181 -67.72 0.72 -47.19
N GLU A 182 -67.93 1.54 -46.16
CA GLU A 182 -69.18 2.29 -45.97
C GLU A 182 -69.43 3.26 -47.12
N LYS A 183 -68.43 4.07 -47.51
CA LYS A 183 -68.52 4.95 -48.69
C LYS A 183 -68.88 4.17 -49.96
N CYS A 184 -68.30 2.99 -50.17
CA CYS A 184 -68.63 2.12 -51.31
C CYS A 184 -70.09 1.62 -51.25
N ARG A 185 -70.60 1.27 -50.06
CA ARG A 185 -72.01 0.86 -49.88
C ARG A 185 -72.96 2.02 -50.16
N SER A 186 -72.72 3.21 -49.60
CA SER A 186 -73.55 4.39 -49.85
C SER A 186 -73.58 4.75 -51.34
N LYS A 187 -72.43 4.73 -52.03
CA LYS A 187 -72.39 4.93 -53.49
C LYS A 187 -73.22 3.90 -54.25
N LYS A 188 -73.20 2.64 -53.82
CA LYS A 188 -73.99 1.56 -54.43
C LYS A 188 -75.49 1.75 -54.18
N GLU A 189 -75.90 2.28 -53.03
CA GLU A 189 -77.29 2.61 -52.76
C GLU A 189 -77.78 3.79 -53.59
N VAL A 190 -77.00 4.88 -53.66
CA VAL A 190 -77.30 6.02 -54.54
C VAL A 190 -77.44 5.56 -55.99
N ALA A 191 -76.54 4.71 -56.49
CA ALA A 191 -76.64 4.17 -57.85
C ALA A 191 -77.91 3.30 -58.06
N LYS A 192 -78.37 2.58 -57.04
CA LYS A 192 -79.63 1.81 -57.12
C LYS A 192 -80.85 2.72 -57.11
N GLU A 193 -80.82 3.77 -56.30
CA GLU A 193 -81.89 4.77 -56.19
C GLU A 193 -82.00 5.59 -57.48
N GLU A 194 -80.87 6.03 -58.06
CA GLU A 194 -80.83 6.67 -59.37
C GLU A 194 -81.32 5.73 -60.48
N ALA A 195 -80.94 4.45 -60.44
CA ALA A 195 -81.46 3.47 -61.39
C ALA A 195 -82.96 3.21 -61.23
N ALA A 196 -83.49 3.28 -60.01
CA ALA A 196 -84.93 3.19 -59.74
C ALA A 196 -85.67 4.43 -60.24
N LYS A 197 -85.11 5.63 -59.98
CA LYS A 197 -85.64 6.91 -60.47
C LYS A 197 -85.63 6.99 -62.00
N ALA A 198 -84.58 6.52 -62.66
CA ALA A 198 -84.52 6.43 -64.11
C ALA A 198 -85.56 5.45 -64.68
N LYS A 199 -85.88 4.37 -63.98
CA LYS A 199 -86.96 3.43 -64.36
C LYS A 199 -88.36 4.04 -64.18
N GLU A 200 -88.59 4.78 -63.10
CA GLU A 200 -89.81 5.56 -62.88
C GLU A 200 -90.00 6.63 -63.96
N GLU A 201 -88.94 7.38 -64.28
CA GLU A 201 -88.97 8.42 -65.31
C GLU A 201 -89.17 7.82 -66.72
N ALA A 202 -88.60 6.64 -66.99
CA ALA A 202 -88.86 5.93 -68.24
C ALA A 202 -90.33 5.50 -68.37
N LYS A 203 -90.94 5.01 -67.28
CA LYS A 203 -92.37 4.65 -67.26
C LYS A 203 -93.29 5.86 -67.44
N SER A 204 -93.00 6.97 -66.77
CA SER A 204 -93.79 8.20 -66.91
C SER A 204 -93.70 8.79 -68.32
N LYS A 205 -92.52 8.73 -68.95
CA LYS A 205 -92.35 9.10 -70.37
C LYS A 205 -93.13 8.18 -71.32
N GLU A 206 -93.19 6.88 -71.04
CA GLU A 206 -94.00 5.94 -71.82
C GLU A 206 -95.52 6.24 -71.68
N GLU A 207 -95.99 6.58 -70.49
CA GLU A 207 -97.38 6.99 -70.26
C GLU A 207 -97.73 8.33 -70.93
N LEU A 208 -96.83 9.31 -70.90
CA LEU A 208 -96.99 10.57 -71.61
C LEU A 208 -97.10 10.36 -73.13
N ASN A 209 -96.26 9.50 -73.71
CA ASN A 209 -96.36 9.17 -75.13
C ASN A 209 -97.69 8.50 -75.48
N LYS A 210 -98.19 7.58 -74.64
CA LYS A 210 -99.53 6.97 -74.82
C LYS A 210 -100.66 8.01 -74.76
N MET A 211 -100.53 9.05 -73.93
CA MET A 211 -101.52 10.14 -73.88
C MET A 211 -101.44 11.05 -75.12
N LEU A 212 -100.23 11.30 -75.63
CA LEU A 212 -100.02 12.09 -76.84
C LEU A 212 -100.61 11.41 -78.09
N ASP A 213 -100.42 10.09 -78.22
CA ASP A 213 -100.99 9.31 -79.33
C ASP A 213 -102.53 9.29 -79.30
N LYS A 214 -103.12 9.25 -78.10
CA LYS A 214 -104.57 9.39 -77.92
C LYS A 214 -105.06 10.78 -78.32
N LEU A 215 -104.26 11.83 -78.12
CA LEU A 215 -104.64 13.19 -78.52
C LEU A 215 -104.65 13.36 -80.05
N ASN A 216 -103.70 12.73 -80.75
CA ASN A 216 -103.53 12.83 -82.20
C ASN A 216 -104.60 12.08 -83.00
N THR A 217 -105.35 11.16 -82.37
CA THR A 217 -106.40 10.36 -83.02
C THR A 217 -107.82 10.92 -82.85
N VAL A 218 -107.98 12.01 -82.08
CA VAL A 218 -109.30 12.63 -81.83
C VAL A 218 -109.63 13.65 -82.92
N LYS A 219 -110.82 13.52 -83.52
CA LYS A 219 -111.35 14.39 -84.61
C LYS A 219 -111.45 15.88 -84.26
N ASN A 220 -111.28 16.26 -82.99
CA ASN A 220 -111.29 17.65 -82.52
C ASN A 220 -110.31 17.86 -81.34
N PRO A 221 -109.03 18.14 -81.60
CA PRO A 221 -107.99 18.20 -80.58
C PRO A 221 -108.21 19.33 -79.55
N ARG A 222 -108.87 20.42 -79.95
CA ARG A 222 -109.16 21.57 -79.07
C ARG A 222 -110.18 21.25 -77.96
N ALA A 223 -111.16 20.39 -78.24
CA ALA A 223 -112.15 19.96 -77.25
C ALA A 223 -111.58 18.91 -76.26
N ALA A 224 -110.70 18.03 -76.73
CA ALA A 224 -110.00 17.05 -75.88
C ALA A 224 -109.02 17.73 -74.90
N LEU A 225 -108.31 18.77 -75.35
CA LEU A 225 -107.48 19.63 -74.50
C LEU A 225 -108.29 20.36 -73.41
N MET A 226 -109.57 20.71 -73.64
CA MET A 226 -110.44 21.27 -72.59
C MET A 226 -110.94 20.22 -71.59
N VAL A 227 -111.08 18.95 -71.98
CA VAL A 227 -111.45 17.87 -71.05
C VAL A 227 -110.24 17.44 -70.19
N ILE A 228 -109.04 17.46 -70.78
CA ILE A 228 -107.79 17.21 -70.07
C ILE A 228 -107.41 18.42 -69.20
N GLY A 229 -107.56 19.65 -69.71
CA GLY A 229 -107.35 20.90 -68.97
C GLY A 229 -108.44 21.19 -67.93
N GLY A 230 -109.65 20.63 -68.09
CA GLY A 230 -110.75 20.72 -67.13
C GLY A 230 -110.65 19.74 -65.96
N ARG A 231 -109.70 18.79 -66.00
CA ARG A 231 -109.40 17.81 -64.93
C ARG A 231 -108.05 18.05 -64.24
N ILE A 232 -107.50 19.26 -64.33
CA ILE A 232 -106.37 19.70 -63.49
C ILE A 232 -106.82 20.92 -62.69
N ARG A 233 -107.73 20.66 -61.75
CA ARG A 233 -107.90 21.48 -60.55
C ARG A 233 -107.94 20.54 -59.36
N CYS A 234 -106.76 20.12 -58.94
CA CYS A 234 -106.42 19.75 -57.57
C CYS A 234 -104.98 20.21 -57.37
N ASP A 235 -104.83 21.14 -56.44
CA ASP A 235 -103.67 21.41 -55.59
C ASP A 235 -102.32 20.84 -56.03
N ASP A 236 -101.43 21.75 -56.43
CA ASP A 236 -100.07 21.74 -55.91
C ASP A 236 -99.59 23.18 -55.81
N GLY A 237 -99.31 23.58 -54.57
CA GLY A 237 -98.72 24.85 -54.24
C GLY A 237 -97.31 24.92 -54.81
N TYR A 238 -97.17 25.57 -55.96
CA TYR A 238 -95.89 26.08 -56.39
C TYR A 238 -96.11 27.37 -57.17
N ASN A 239 -95.69 28.50 -56.59
CA ASN A 239 -95.14 29.55 -57.43
C ASN A 239 -93.88 30.15 -56.78
N PRO A 240 -92.78 30.31 -57.53
CA PRO A 240 -91.42 30.52 -57.05
C PRO A 240 -90.92 31.95 -57.33
N ALA A 241 -89.61 32.15 -57.11
CA ALA A 241 -88.83 33.38 -57.24
C ALA A 241 -89.00 34.32 -56.03
N GLU A 242 -87.99 34.53 -55.20
CA GLU A 242 -86.74 35.16 -55.64
C GLU A 242 -85.47 34.39 -55.26
N ALA A 243 -84.61 34.26 -56.26
CA ALA A 243 -83.23 33.91 -56.12
C ALA A 243 -82.42 35.09 -55.57
N SER A 244 -81.28 34.75 -54.97
CA SER A 244 -80.08 35.59 -54.91
C SER A 244 -80.11 36.77 -53.94
N HIS A 245 -79.43 36.64 -52.80
CA HIS A 245 -78.15 37.32 -52.56
C HIS A 245 -77.66 37.15 -51.10
N ARG A 246 -76.37 36.83 -50.99
CA ARG A 246 -75.36 37.32 -50.02
C ARG A 246 -75.66 37.37 -48.51
N GLY A 247 -74.64 36.92 -47.78
CA GLY A 247 -74.20 37.52 -46.51
C GLY A 247 -74.75 36.79 -45.29
N MET A 248 -73.91 36.02 -44.59
CA MET A 248 -73.21 36.50 -43.38
C MET A 248 -74.13 37.26 -42.40
N ASN A 249 -74.45 36.62 -41.26
CA ASN A 249 -73.90 36.97 -39.93
C ASN A 249 -74.55 36.10 -38.81
N ILE A 250 -73.70 35.39 -38.06
CA ILE A 250 -73.50 35.38 -36.59
C ILE A 250 -74.72 35.64 -35.66
N PRO A 251 -74.84 34.86 -34.57
CA PRO A 251 -74.68 35.42 -33.20
C PRO A 251 -73.56 34.63 -32.45
N GLN A 252 -72.45 35.21 -31.96
CA GLN A 252 -72.25 36.14 -30.82
C GLN A 252 -73.01 35.65 -29.58
N GLU A 253 -72.45 35.33 -28.42
CA GLU A 253 -71.10 35.17 -27.83
C GLU A 253 -71.31 34.07 -26.75
N ASP A 254 -70.35 33.41 -26.10
CA ASP A 254 -69.17 33.93 -25.42
C ASP A 254 -68.38 32.77 -24.80
N ASN A 255 -67.12 33.07 -24.48
CA ASN A 255 -66.22 32.38 -23.54
C ASN A 255 -65.24 31.30 -24.04
N SER A 256 -64.06 31.84 -24.38
CA SER A 256 -62.81 31.66 -23.61
C SER A 256 -61.92 30.45 -23.92
N LEU A 257 -60.77 30.75 -24.54
CA LEU A 257 -59.38 30.48 -24.10
C LEU A 257 -58.44 30.86 -25.26
N SER A 258 -58.08 32.14 -25.41
CA SER A 258 -56.92 32.79 -24.79
C SER A 258 -55.57 32.14 -25.18
N SER A 259 -55.04 32.55 -26.34
CA SER A 259 -53.59 32.66 -26.52
C SER A 259 -53.08 33.77 -25.61
N GLN A 260 -52.61 33.40 -24.41
CA GLN A 260 -51.88 34.33 -23.56
C GLN A 260 -50.37 34.12 -23.73
N SER A 261 -49.79 35.08 -24.44
CA SER A 261 -48.43 35.55 -24.20
C SER A 261 -48.22 35.72 -22.70
N SER A 262 -47.33 34.93 -22.12
CA SER A 262 -46.96 35.08 -20.72
C SER A 262 -45.96 36.23 -20.57
N LEU A 263 -46.42 37.23 -19.84
CA LEU A 263 -45.70 38.40 -19.37
C LEU A 263 -44.33 38.04 -18.77
N SER A 264 -43.33 38.80 -19.21
CA SER A 264 -41.92 38.86 -18.79
C SER A 264 -41.65 39.18 -17.32
N SER A 265 -42.63 39.02 -16.41
CA SER A 265 -42.50 39.38 -15.00
C SER A 265 -42.67 38.17 -14.05
N GLN A 266 -43.17 37.03 -14.54
CA GLN A 266 -43.29 35.81 -13.73
C GLN A 266 -42.14 34.81 -13.93
N ASN A 267 -41.18 35.14 -14.81
CA ASN A 267 -40.03 34.28 -15.09
C ASN A 267 -38.82 34.57 -14.19
N SER A 268 -38.84 35.63 -13.37
CA SER A 268 -37.73 35.92 -12.46
C SER A 268 -37.84 35.19 -11.12
N ASP A 269 -39.04 34.96 -10.60
CA ASP A 269 -39.21 34.37 -9.26
C ASP A 269 -39.35 32.84 -9.29
N GLY A 270 -39.83 32.26 -10.39
CA GLY A 270 -39.89 30.81 -10.59
C GLY A 270 -38.54 30.16 -10.90
N ILE A 271 -37.58 30.93 -11.41
CA ILE A 271 -36.22 30.43 -11.71
C ILE A 271 -35.30 30.56 -10.48
N VAL A 272 -35.64 31.42 -9.51
CA VAL A 272 -34.82 31.66 -8.32
C VAL A 272 -35.28 30.85 -7.09
N SER A 273 -36.52 30.37 -7.03
CA SER A 273 -37.09 29.89 -5.76
C SER A 273 -36.94 28.39 -5.44
N THR A 274 -36.81 27.48 -6.43
CA THR A 274 -36.75 26.03 -6.12
C THR A 274 -35.53 25.32 -6.70
N ASN A 275 -35.16 25.55 -7.96
CA ASN A 275 -34.05 24.80 -8.57
C ASN A 275 -32.64 25.30 -8.18
N ALA A 276 -32.49 26.59 -7.84
CA ALA A 276 -31.17 27.17 -7.52
C ALA A 276 -30.78 27.03 -6.04
N ARG A 277 -31.76 26.96 -5.12
CA ARG A 277 -31.49 26.91 -3.67
C ARG A 277 -31.34 25.48 -3.15
N GLU A 278 -31.97 24.51 -3.80
CA GLU A 278 -31.84 23.08 -3.43
C GLU A 278 -30.60 22.40 -4.04
N ASN A 279 -30.02 22.93 -5.13
CA ASN A 279 -28.81 22.39 -5.78
C ASN A 279 -27.52 23.19 -5.49
N ALA A 280 -27.58 24.28 -4.73
CA ALA A 280 -26.42 25.13 -4.42
C ALA A 280 -25.24 24.44 -3.69
N PRO A 281 -25.44 23.45 -2.78
CA PRO A 281 -24.32 22.81 -2.09
C PRO A 281 -23.50 21.87 -2.99
N ASP A 282 -24.07 21.43 -4.12
CA ASP A 282 -23.52 20.37 -4.98
C ASP A 282 -23.04 20.90 -6.35
N ASP A 283 -23.05 22.21 -6.59
CA ASP A 283 -22.47 22.80 -7.80
C ASP A 283 -20.94 23.00 -7.63
N PRO A 284 -20.10 22.22 -8.34
CA PRO A 284 -18.65 22.28 -8.22
C PRO A 284 -18.04 23.59 -8.75
N PHE A 285 -18.79 24.41 -9.50
CA PHE A 285 -18.34 25.72 -9.97
C PHE A 285 -18.64 26.86 -8.99
N LEU A 286 -19.63 26.69 -8.09
CA LEU A 286 -20.04 27.74 -7.15
C LEU A 286 -19.36 27.67 -5.78
N TYR A 287 -19.01 26.47 -5.29
CA TYR A 287 -18.55 26.29 -3.89
C TYR A 287 -17.22 25.53 -3.70
N ASN A 288 -16.42 25.37 -4.76
CA ASN A 288 -15.18 24.58 -4.68
C ASN A 288 -13.91 25.45 -4.85
N GLU A 289 -13.62 26.30 -3.86
CA GLU A 289 -12.35 27.05 -3.76
C GLU A 289 -11.12 26.12 -3.86
N ALA A 290 -11.21 24.89 -3.34
CA ALA A 290 -10.12 23.92 -3.35
C ALA A 290 -9.80 23.32 -4.74
N GLN A 291 -10.77 23.27 -5.66
CA GLN A 291 -10.53 22.85 -7.05
C GLN A 291 -10.04 24.00 -7.93
N ASN A 292 -10.51 25.23 -7.67
CA ASN A 292 -10.05 26.41 -8.39
C ASN A 292 -8.57 26.72 -8.13
N GLU A 293 -8.07 26.47 -6.91
CA GLU A 293 -6.64 26.57 -6.59
C GLU A 293 -5.77 25.48 -7.26
N ARG A 294 -6.34 24.29 -7.52
CA ARG A 294 -5.60 23.22 -8.21
C ARG A 294 -5.40 23.53 -9.69
N TRP A 295 -6.38 24.16 -10.34
CA TRP A 295 -6.28 24.55 -11.75
C TRP A 295 -5.32 25.73 -11.99
N THR A 296 -5.33 26.72 -11.10
CA THR A 296 -4.36 27.84 -11.12
C THR A 296 -2.93 27.36 -10.88
N ARG A 297 -2.69 26.46 -9.92
CA ARG A 297 -1.33 25.90 -9.68
C ARG A 297 -0.79 25.04 -10.82
N VAL A 298 -1.65 24.35 -11.59
CA VAL A 298 -1.22 23.55 -12.74
C VAL A 298 -0.85 24.43 -13.94
N HIS A 299 -1.52 25.57 -14.12
CA HIS A 299 -1.17 26.52 -15.18
C HIS A 299 0.12 27.29 -14.87
N GLU A 300 0.36 27.70 -13.62
CA GLU A 300 1.63 28.37 -13.26
C GLU A 300 2.87 27.47 -13.43
N ARG A 301 2.73 26.16 -13.19
CA ARG A 301 3.84 25.21 -13.41
C ARG A 301 4.15 24.98 -14.90
N LYS A 302 3.15 25.05 -15.78
CA LYS A 302 3.35 24.87 -17.22
C LYS A 302 3.90 26.11 -17.93
N VAL A 303 3.61 27.31 -17.40
CA VAL A 303 4.17 28.55 -17.96
C VAL A 303 5.65 28.71 -17.58
N LYS A 304 6.08 28.26 -16.39
CA LYS A 304 7.49 28.34 -15.97
C LYS A 304 8.43 27.33 -16.65
N THR A 305 7.91 26.25 -17.24
CA THR A 305 8.72 25.25 -17.97
C THR A 305 8.78 25.50 -19.49
N ALA A 306 8.13 26.54 -20.00
CA ALA A 306 8.13 26.90 -21.42
C ALA A 306 9.01 28.13 -21.75
N ILE A 307 9.81 28.64 -20.79
CA ILE A 307 10.74 29.78 -20.99
C ILE A 307 12.19 29.35 -20.68
N TYR A 308 12.62 28.20 -21.18
CA TYR A 308 14.03 27.85 -21.34
C TYR A 308 14.24 27.14 -22.67
#